data_AF-A0ABD6EVP0-F1
#
_entry.id   AF-A0ABD6EVP0-F1
#
_cell.length_a   1.000
_cell.length_b   1.000
_cell.length_c   1.000
_cell.angle_alpha   90.00
_cell.angle_beta   90.00
_cell.angle_gamma   90.00
#
_symmetry.space_group_name_H-M   'P 1'
#
loop_
_entity.id
_entity.type
_entity.pdbx_description
1 polymer ?
#
loop_
_entity_poly.entity_id
_entity_poly.type
_entity_poly.pdbx_seq_one_letter_code
_entity_poly.pdbx_strand_id
1 'polypeptide(L)'
;MHTKKLTIISDFAVGANKQEWDLELLRIWLTFESMANDLLSSWRLSLLTSLILLFLGLCLCDLPSPKKLDLSTASWTFSSANGTYRGIAVVPGDIYGDLHRNNLIDEPLFGDNDRKLRWISESDWIYRCDFYLGKEWNKVG
;
A
#
# COMPACT_ATOMS: atom_id res chain seq x y z
N MET A 1 -18.05 7.03 -66.67
CA MET A 1 -17.01 8.02 -66.37
C MET A 1 -17.66 9.40 -66.31
N HIS A 2 -18.14 9.84 -65.15
CA HIS A 2 -18.80 11.13 -64.97
C HIS A 2 -18.26 11.81 -63.71
N THR A 3 -17.46 12.84 -63.91
CA THR A 3 -17.07 13.80 -62.89
C THR A 3 -18.16 14.87 -62.78
N LYS A 4 -18.64 15.13 -61.56
CA LYS A 4 -19.43 16.34 -61.27
C LYS A 4 -18.63 17.24 -60.34
N LYS A 5 -18.45 18.46 -60.84
CA LYS A 5 -17.65 19.57 -60.29
C LYS A 5 -18.43 20.25 -59.17
N LEU A 6 -17.75 20.50 -58.05
CA LEU A 6 -18.23 21.25 -56.89
C LEU A 6 -18.22 22.75 -57.22
N THR A 7 -19.29 23.47 -56.85
CA THR A 7 -19.32 24.94 -56.88
C THR A 7 -19.90 25.40 -55.55
N ILE A 8 -19.06 26.06 -54.74
CA ILE A 8 -19.44 26.70 -53.49
C ILE A 8 -19.84 28.13 -53.85
N ILE A 9 -21.07 28.52 -53.51
CA ILE A 9 -21.52 29.90 -53.56
C ILE A 9 -21.37 30.46 -52.15
N SER A 10 -20.36 31.30 -51.94
CA SER A 10 -20.37 32.28 -50.85
C SER A 10 -21.09 33.51 -51.36
N ASP A 11 -22.20 33.88 -50.74
CA ASP A 11 -22.62 35.29 -50.56
C ASP A 11 -24.01 35.30 -49.90
N PHE A 12 -24.10 35.72 -48.63
CA PHE A 12 -25.25 36.51 -48.17
C PHE A 12 -25.03 37.19 -46.80
N ALA A 13 -25.62 38.39 -46.69
CA ALA A 13 -25.80 39.31 -45.55
C ALA A 13 -24.57 40.18 -45.21
N VAL A 14 -24.47 41.44 -45.68
CA VAL A 14 -25.35 42.62 -45.48
C VAL A 14 -25.47 43.02 -44.01
N GLY A 15 -25.14 44.29 -43.75
CA GLY A 15 -24.87 44.88 -42.45
C GLY A 15 -25.85 44.55 -41.33
N ALA A 16 -25.30 44.10 -40.21
CA ALA A 16 -25.97 44.03 -38.92
C ALA A 16 -25.34 45.05 -37.96
N ASN A 17 -26.20 45.83 -37.32
CA ASN A 17 -25.88 46.91 -36.39
C ASN A 17 -25.08 46.38 -35.18
N LYS A 18 -24.08 47.12 -34.69
CA LYS A 18 -23.18 46.68 -33.60
C LYS A 18 -23.93 46.33 -32.30
N GLN A 19 -25.08 46.96 -32.06
CA GLN A 19 -25.96 46.69 -30.91
C GLN A 19 -26.72 45.35 -30.99
N GLU A 20 -26.80 44.75 -32.18
CA GLU A 20 -27.53 43.50 -32.41
C GLU A 20 -26.64 42.27 -32.12
N TRP A 21 -25.34 42.40 -32.35
CA TRP A 21 -24.34 41.37 -32.02
C TRP A 21 -24.17 41.17 -30.52
N ASP A 22 -24.21 42.24 -29.72
CA ASP A 22 -24.11 42.12 -28.26
C ASP A 22 -25.27 41.32 -27.68
N LEU A 23 -26.48 41.43 -28.25
CA LEU A 23 -27.67 40.72 -27.76
C LEU A 23 -27.69 39.23 -28.20
N GLU A 24 -27.22 38.91 -29.41
CA GLU A 24 -27.05 37.51 -29.84
C GLU A 24 -25.95 36.81 -29.04
N LEU A 25 -24.82 37.48 -28.81
CA LEU A 25 -23.76 36.91 -27.98
C LEU A 25 -24.15 36.81 -26.50
N LEU A 26 -24.89 37.79 -25.95
CA LEU A 26 -25.49 37.68 -24.61
C LEU A 26 -26.48 36.52 -24.53
N ARG A 27 -27.29 36.28 -25.56
CA ARG A 27 -28.20 35.12 -25.60
C ARG A 27 -27.44 33.80 -25.66
N ILE A 28 -26.38 33.70 -26.47
CA ILE A 28 -25.53 32.50 -26.53
C ILE A 28 -24.81 32.28 -25.21
N TRP A 29 -24.33 33.34 -24.56
CA TRP A 29 -23.65 33.24 -23.29
C TRP A 29 -24.60 32.90 -22.14
N LEU A 30 -25.81 33.49 -22.10
CA LEU A 30 -26.86 33.19 -21.12
C LEU A 30 -27.46 31.79 -21.31
N THR A 31 -27.59 31.32 -22.55
CA THR A 31 -27.99 29.93 -22.83
C THR A 31 -26.89 28.94 -22.49
N PHE A 32 -25.62 29.30 -22.73
CA PHE A 32 -24.47 28.52 -22.27
C PHE A 32 -24.36 28.50 -20.74
N GLU A 33 -24.59 29.62 -20.07
CA GLU A 33 -24.59 29.75 -18.61
C GLU A 33 -25.79 29.04 -17.98
N SER A 34 -26.98 29.11 -18.58
CA SER A 34 -28.15 28.30 -18.20
C SER A 34 -27.87 26.81 -18.36
N MET A 35 -27.27 26.41 -19.49
CA MET A 35 -26.90 25.02 -19.76
C MET A 35 -25.81 24.54 -18.80
N ALA A 36 -24.85 25.40 -18.44
CA ALA A 36 -23.84 25.12 -17.43
C ALA A 36 -24.44 25.05 -16.03
N ASN A 37 -25.40 25.91 -15.67
CA ASN A 37 -26.10 25.90 -14.38
C ASN A 37 -27.06 24.70 -14.25
N ASP A 38 -27.64 24.22 -15.35
CA ASP A 38 -28.41 22.97 -15.40
C ASP A 38 -27.51 21.74 -15.27
N LEU A 39 -26.28 21.81 -15.79
CA LEU A 39 -25.22 20.82 -15.59
C LEU A 39 -24.61 20.89 -14.17
N LEU A 40 -24.57 22.08 -13.55
CA LEU A 40 -24.04 22.36 -12.21
C LEU A 40 -25.14 22.40 -11.12
N SER A 41 -26.38 22.06 -11.46
CA SER A 41 -27.46 21.96 -10.48
C SER A 41 -27.10 20.89 -9.44
N SER A 42 -27.03 21.32 -8.19
CA SER A 42 -26.30 20.70 -7.06
C SER A 42 -26.54 19.19 -6.85
N TRP A 43 -27.68 18.68 -7.27
CA TRP A 43 -28.02 17.26 -7.20
C TRP A 43 -27.19 16.38 -8.13
N ARG A 44 -26.84 16.88 -9.33
CA ARG A 44 -26.08 16.12 -10.34
C ARG A 44 -24.62 15.97 -9.94
N LEU A 45 -24.01 17.03 -9.39
CA LEU A 45 -22.67 17.00 -8.82
C LEU A 45 -22.61 16.15 -7.55
N SER A 46 -23.59 16.24 -6.65
CA SER A 46 -23.62 15.41 -5.44
C SER A 46 -23.76 13.92 -5.74
N LEU A 47 -24.54 13.56 -6.77
CA LEU A 47 -24.66 12.17 -7.21
C LEU A 47 -23.37 11.69 -7.88
N LEU A 48 -22.74 12.52 -8.71
CA LEU A 48 -21.47 12.18 -9.36
C LEU A 48 -20.33 12.07 -8.35
N THR A 49 -20.21 12.97 -7.37
CA THR A 49 -19.19 12.88 -6.32
C THR A 49 -19.44 11.71 -5.40
N SER A 50 -20.69 11.41 -5.05
CA SER A 50 -21.05 10.21 -4.29
C SER A 50 -20.73 8.93 -5.07
N LEU A 51 -20.95 8.91 -6.40
CA LEU A 51 -20.64 7.77 -7.25
C LEU A 51 -19.12 7.60 -7.40
N ILE A 52 -18.37 8.70 -7.53
CA ILE A 52 -16.90 8.70 -7.59
C ILE A 52 -16.30 8.27 -6.24
N LEU A 53 -16.82 8.73 -5.10
CA LEU A 53 -16.36 8.30 -3.78
C LEU A 53 -16.74 6.85 -3.48
N LEU A 54 -17.90 6.39 -3.95
CA LEU A 54 -18.31 4.99 -3.88
C LEU A 54 -17.38 4.12 -4.76
N PHE A 55 -17.11 4.54 -5.99
CA PHE A 55 -16.22 3.83 -6.92
C PHE A 55 -14.76 3.85 -6.44
N LEU A 56 -14.30 4.97 -5.87
CA LEU A 56 -12.98 5.10 -5.30
C LEU A 56 -12.85 4.27 -4.01
N GLY A 57 -13.87 4.26 -3.15
CA GLY A 57 -13.94 3.40 -1.97
C GLY A 57 -14.00 1.91 -2.31
N LEU A 58 -14.72 1.53 -3.39
CA LEU A 58 -14.75 0.19 -3.95
C LEU A 58 -13.41 -0.23 -4.61
N CYS A 59 -12.65 0.72 -5.15
CA CYS A 59 -11.31 0.45 -5.70
C CYS A 59 -10.22 0.35 -4.63
N LEU A 60 -10.40 1.02 -3.49
CA LEU A 60 -9.39 1.09 -2.43
C LEU A 60 -9.38 -0.12 -1.49
N CYS A 61 -10.35 -1.05 -1.60
CA CYS A 61 -10.48 -2.17 -0.66
C CYS A 61 -9.58 -3.39 -0.95
N ASP A 62 -8.90 -3.44 -2.09
CA ASP A 62 -8.10 -4.62 -2.52
C ASP A 62 -6.58 -4.38 -2.47
N LEU A 63 -6.07 -3.77 -1.40
CA LEU A 63 -4.62 -3.82 -1.17
C LEU A 63 -4.23 -5.22 -0.70
N PRO A 64 -3.32 -5.92 -1.40
CA PRO A 64 -2.85 -7.22 -0.95
C PRO A 64 -2.15 -7.05 0.40
N SER A 65 -2.62 -7.76 1.42
CA SER A 65 -1.96 -7.77 2.73
C SER A 65 -0.52 -8.26 2.57
N PRO A 66 0.46 -7.64 3.26
CA PRO A 66 1.82 -8.16 3.24
C PRO A 66 1.83 -9.62 3.70
N LYS A 67 2.49 -10.49 2.95
CA LYS A 67 2.65 -11.89 3.33
C LYS A 67 3.47 -11.94 4.61
N LYS A 68 2.90 -12.55 5.66
CA LYS A 68 3.58 -12.79 6.93
C LYS A 68 4.02 -14.24 6.98
N LEU A 69 5.28 -14.47 7.30
CA LEU A 69 5.83 -15.80 7.58
C LEU A 69 6.10 -15.88 9.08
N ASP A 70 5.48 -16.84 9.75
CA ASP A 70 5.76 -17.11 11.15
C ASP A 70 6.96 -18.05 11.26
N LEU A 71 7.95 -17.66 12.07
CA LEU A 71 9.17 -18.43 12.33
C LEU A 71 9.17 -19.06 13.73
N SER A 72 8.09 -18.91 14.50
CA SER A 72 7.99 -19.46 15.86
C SER A 72 8.03 -21.00 15.89
N THR A 73 7.57 -21.65 14.82
CA THR A 73 7.56 -23.11 14.68
C THR A 73 8.83 -23.66 14.04
N ALA A 74 9.81 -22.82 13.69
CA ALA A 74 11.05 -23.26 13.08
C ALA A 74 11.98 -23.91 14.11
N SER A 75 12.85 -24.81 13.64
CA SER A 75 13.87 -25.45 14.48
C SER A 75 15.02 -24.47 14.74
N TRP A 76 14.94 -23.73 15.84
CA TRP A 76 15.98 -22.78 16.24
C TRP A 76 17.12 -23.47 17.00
N THR A 77 18.33 -22.95 16.80
CA THR A 77 19.54 -23.30 17.53
C THR A 77 20.23 -22.03 18.00
N PHE A 78 20.94 -22.10 19.12
CA PHE A 78 21.83 -21.04 19.56
C PHE A 78 23.27 -21.55 19.66
N SER A 79 24.21 -20.62 19.54
CA SER A 79 25.62 -20.86 19.86
C SER A 79 26.28 -19.59 20.37
N SER A 80 27.18 -19.73 21.35
CA SER A 80 28.12 -18.67 21.73
C SER A 80 29.05 -18.36 20.56
N ALA A 81 29.49 -17.11 20.42
CA ALA A 81 30.41 -16.69 19.35
C ALA A 81 31.74 -17.48 19.33
N ASN A 82 32.20 -17.95 20.49
CA ASN A 82 33.38 -18.81 20.62
C ASN A 82 33.08 -20.32 20.38
N GLY A 83 31.81 -20.69 20.18
CA GLY A 83 31.36 -22.06 19.96
C GLY A 83 31.34 -22.95 21.20
N THR A 84 31.69 -22.45 22.39
CA THR A 84 31.76 -23.24 23.63
C THR A 84 30.38 -23.73 24.07
N TYR A 85 29.37 -22.88 23.99
CA TYR A 85 27.99 -23.20 24.35
C TYR A 85 27.14 -23.26 23.08
N ARG A 86 26.29 -24.28 22.97
CA ARG A 86 25.36 -24.47 21.85
C ARG A 86 24.21 -25.38 22.28
N GLY A 87 23.07 -25.22 21.64
CA GLY A 87 21.90 -26.04 21.94
C GLY A 87 20.70 -25.70 21.07
N ILE A 88 19.56 -26.29 21.45
CA ILE A 88 18.26 -25.99 20.83
C ILE A 88 17.71 -24.72 21.47
N ALA A 89 17.17 -23.82 20.64
CA ALA A 89 16.56 -22.58 21.06
C ALA A 89 15.04 -22.59 20.87
N VAL A 90 14.32 -21.79 21.67
CA VAL A 90 12.89 -21.55 21.50
C VAL A 90 12.67 -20.06 21.22
N VAL A 91 12.06 -19.75 20.08
CA VAL A 91 11.72 -18.37 19.69
C VAL A 91 10.20 -18.26 19.53
N PRO A 92 9.52 -17.31 20.19
CA PRO A 92 10.09 -16.26 21.05
C PRO A 92 10.61 -16.79 22.39
N GLY A 93 11.70 -16.22 22.87
CA GLY A 93 12.38 -16.61 24.10
C GLY A 93 13.63 -15.78 24.36
N ASP A 94 14.44 -16.20 25.33
CA ASP A 94 15.70 -15.57 25.69
C ASP A 94 16.81 -16.61 25.92
N ILE A 95 18.05 -16.11 25.98
CA ILE A 95 19.24 -16.95 26.10
C ILE A 95 19.35 -17.66 27.46
N TYR A 96 18.86 -17.06 28.54
CA TYR A 96 18.92 -17.67 29.87
C TYR A 96 18.00 -18.89 29.93
N GLY A 97 16.77 -18.76 29.40
CA GLY A 97 15.82 -19.85 29.26
C GLY A 97 16.34 -20.96 28.35
N ASP A 98 17.01 -20.62 27.24
CA ASP A 98 17.62 -21.61 26.35
C ASP A 98 18.76 -22.37 27.02
N LEU A 99 19.69 -21.67 27.68
CA LEU A 99 20.78 -22.30 28.42
C LEU A 99 20.26 -23.20 29.54
N HIS A 100 19.25 -22.75 30.29
CA HIS A 100 18.65 -23.53 31.37
C HIS A 100 17.90 -24.77 30.85
N ARG A 101 17.10 -24.64 29.78
CA ARG A 101 16.43 -25.79 29.12
C ARG A 101 17.42 -26.84 28.62
N ASN A 102 18.60 -26.41 28.18
CA ASN A 102 19.67 -27.31 27.75
C ASN A 102 20.55 -27.78 28.91
N ASN A 103 20.19 -27.48 30.17
CA ASN A 103 20.94 -27.82 31.39
C ASN A 103 22.40 -27.33 31.39
N LEU A 104 22.66 -26.19 30.75
CA LEU A 104 23.99 -25.59 30.69
C LEU A 104 24.25 -24.61 31.83
N ILE A 105 23.19 -24.15 32.50
CA ILE A 105 23.23 -23.26 33.66
C ILE A 105 22.19 -23.70 34.68
N ASP A 106 22.43 -23.34 35.94
CA ASP A 106 21.44 -23.46 37.01
C ASP A 106 20.32 -22.43 36.84
N GLU A 107 19.24 -22.57 37.63
CA GLU A 107 18.10 -21.65 37.60
C GLU A 107 18.55 -20.19 37.77
N PRO A 108 18.33 -19.30 36.76
CA PRO A 108 18.94 -17.98 36.74
C PRO A 108 18.59 -17.07 37.92
N LEU A 109 17.38 -17.20 38.46
CA LEU A 109 16.85 -16.32 39.51
C LEU A 109 17.05 -16.87 40.93
N PHE A 110 17.81 -17.96 41.09
CA PHE A 110 18.00 -18.60 42.40
C PHE A 110 19.31 -18.18 43.08
N GLY A 111 19.22 -17.68 44.32
CA GLY A 111 20.40 -17.34 45.14
C GLY A 111 21.30 -16.28 44.49
N ASP A 112 22.62 -16.51 44.53
CA ASP A 112 23.64 -15.60 43.98
C ASP A 112 23.93 -15.85 42.48
N ASN A 113 23.00 -16.48 41.76
CA ASN A 113 23.21 -16.85 40.36
C ASN A 113 23.27 -15.62 39.44
N ASP A 114 22.73 -14.47 39.84
CA ASP A 114 22.88 -13.20 39.13
C ASP A 114 24.35 -12.81 38.90
N ARG A 115 25.21 -13.07 39.89
CA ARG A 115 26.65 -12.81 39.81
C ARG A 115 27.37 -13.92 39.07
N LYS A 116 27.00 -15.18 39.31
CA LYS A 116 27.66 -16.34 38.68
C LYS A 116 27.39 -16.43 37.19
N LEU A 117 26.21 -15.99 36.75
CA LEU A 117 25.75 -16.08 35.36
C LEU A 117 25.96 -14.78 34.57
N ARG A 118 26.64 -13.79 35.16
CA ARG A 118 26.89 -12.49 34.52
C ARG A 118 27.60 -12.60 33.17
N TRP A 119 28.49 -13.58 33.03
CA TRP A 119 29.22 -13.87 31.79
C TRP A 119 28.28 -14.10 30.59
N ILE A 120 27.03 -14.54 30.82
CA ILE A 120 26.05 -14.76 29.75
C ILE A 120 25.71 -13.44 29.05
N SER A 121 25.50 -12.37 29.82
CA SER A 121 25.21 -11.04 29.27
C SER A 121 26.41 -10.37 28.60
N GLU A 122 27.62 -10.77 28.99
CA GLU A 122 28.89 -10.25 28.46
C GLU A 122 29.36 -11.00 27.20
N SER A 123 28.67 -12.10 26.85
CA SER A 123 28.99 -12.95 25.70
C SER A 123 28.07 -12.67 24.52
N ASP A 124 28.61 -12.86 23.32
CA ASP A 124 27.84 -12.80 22.09
C ASP A 124 27.15 -14.14 21.80
N TRP A 125 25.87 -14.08 21.45
CA TRP A 125 25.04 -15.25 21.16
C TRP A 125 24.45 -15.17 19.75
N ILE A 126 24.56 -16.27 19.02
CA ILE A 126 24.13 -16.41 17.64
C ILE A 126 22.94 -17.36 17.61
N TYR A 127 21.80 -16.87 17.13
CA TYR A 127 20.61 -17.70 16.85
C TYR A 127 20.56 -18.05 15.37
N ARG A 128 20.25 -19.30 15.05
CA ARG A 128 20.12 -19.80 13.67
C ARG A 128 18.93 -20.73 13.55
N CYS A 129 18.15 -20.55 12.49
CA CYS A 129 17.17 -21.52 12.02
C CYS A 129 17.25 -21.65 10.51
N ASP A 130 16.89 -22.83 10.01
CA ASP A 130 16.65 -23.05 8.59
C ASP A 130 15.14 -23.17 8.36
N PHE A 131 14.62 -22.52 7.32
CA PHE A 131 13.21 -22.56 6.96
C PHE A 131 13.03 -22.68 5.45
N TYR A 132 11.90 -23.24 5.03
CA TYR A 132 11.55 -23.43 3.63
C TYR A 132 10.58 -22.34 3.17
N LEU A 133 10.91 -21.69 2.06
CA LEU A 133 10.00 -20.77 1.37
C LEU A 133 9.16 -21.52 0.34
N GLY A 134 7.86 -21.29 0.36
CA GLY A 134 6.95 -21.84 -0.65
C GLY A 134 7.14 -21.19 -2.02
N LYS A 135 6.70 -21.88 -3.08
CA LYS A 135 6.85 -21.44 -4.49
C LYS A 135 6.26 -20.04 -4.74
N GLU A 136 5.28 -19.64 -3.94
CA GLU A 136 4.60 -18.35 -3.97
C GLU A 136 5.48 -17.16 -3.51
N TRP A 137 6.63 -17.42 -2.89
CA TRP A 137 7.64 -16.40 -2.55
C TRP A 137 8.67 -16.19 -3.67
N ASN A 138 8.83 -17.15 -4.58
CA ASN A 138 9.86 -17.12 -5.63
C ASN A 138 9.47 -16.32 -6.90
N LYS A 139 8.38 -15.53 -6.87
CA LYS A 139 7.90 -14.77 -8.03
C LYS A 139 8.39 -13.31 -8.08
N VAL A 140 9.44 -12.98 -7.35
CA VAL A 140 10.06 -11.65 -7.38
C VAL A 140 11.43 -11.79 -8.05
N GLY A 141 11.42 -11.80 -9.38
CA GLY A 141 12.60 -11.89 -10.23
C GLY A 141 12.29 -11.30 -11.60
#